data_AF-A0A149TN40-F1
#
_entry.id   AF-A0A149TN40-F1
#
_cell.length_a   1.000
_cell.length_b   1.000
_cell.length_c   1.000
_cell.angle_alpha   90.00
_cell.angle_beta   90.00
_cell.angle_gamma   90.00
#
_symmetry.space_group_name_H-M   'P 1'
#
loop_
_entity.id
_entity.type
_entity.pdbx_description
1 polymer ?
#
loop_
_entity_poly.entity_id
_entity_poly.type
_entity_poly.pdbx_seq_one_letter_code
_entity_poly.pdbx_strand_id
1 'polypeptide(L)'
;MSDITSAASTLQEIVETLGNIYTDPGQYVAQLTYLITQYGYDVNTQSVLATSYDPVFALARRTCLEAIYRAEPSVTWSSSTDAYNFRDTILPMFTAEITYAGQTNETDIFEYFNNAIAEISLDIQTRGYGLPDITTYTTKTSLPPCVIAQQLYGDGTRDDELIMRNAPIRPLFMDLTNEVLSR
;
A
#
# COMPACT_ATOMS: atom_id res chain seq x y z
N MET A 1 -10.07 25.14 -21.05
CA MET A 1 -8.93 24.28 -21.46
C MET A 1 -7.65 24.65 -20.71
N SER A 2 -7.36 25.95 -20.45
CA SER A 2 -6.24 26.39 -19.59
C SER A 2 -6.32 25.88 -18.15
N ASP A 3 -7.52 25.86 -17.57
CA ASP A 3 -7.69 25.64 -16.12
C ASP A 3 -7.48 24.17 -15.72
N ILE A 4 -7.86 23.22 -16.59
CA ILE A 4 -7.66 21.78 -16.34
C ILE A 4 -6.17 21.41 -16.46
N THR A 5 -5.46 21.99 -17.43
CA THR A 5 -4.01 21.78 -17.58
C THR A 5 -3.24 22.37 -16.40
N SER A 6 -3.65 23.55 -15.90
CA SER A 6 -3.06 24.15 -14.70
C SER A 6 -3.38 23.34 -13.43
N ALA A 7 -4.58 22.77 -13.33
CA ALA A 7 -4.92 21.88 -12.22
C ALA A 7 -4.09 20.59 -12.24
N ALA A 8 -3.86 20.00 -13.42
CA ALA A 8 -3.01 18.83 -13.58
C ALA A 8 -1.57 19.07 -13.12
N SER A 9 -0.95 20.19 -13.54
CA SER A 9 0.41 20.53 -13.11
C SER A 9 0.48 20.76 -11.60
N THR A 10 -0.51 21.42 -11.02
CA THR A 10 -0.56 21.69 -9.57
C THR A 10 -0.69 20.38 -8.77
N LEU A 11 -1.53 19.46 -9.23
CA LEU A 11 -1.70 18.14 -8.59
C LEU A 11 -0.41 17.32 -8.66
N GLN A 12 0.29 17.38 -9.79
CA GLN A 12 1.58 16.71 -9.94
C GLN A 12 2.64 17.30 -8.99
N GLU A 13 2.73 18.63 -8.89
CA GLU A 13 3.63 19.30 -7.93
C GLU A 13 3.30 18.94 -6.47
N ILE A 14 2.01 18.83 -6.12
CA ILE A 14 1.59 18.41 -4.77
C ILE A 14 2.07 16.98 -4.49
N VAL A 15 1.87 16.07 -5.44
CA VAL A 15 2.27 14.67 -5.32
C VAL A 15 3.79 14.53 -5.20
N GLU A 16 4.56 15.27 -6.00
CA GLU A 16 6.02 15.34 -5.87
C GLU A 16 6.46 15.90 -4.52
N THR A 17 5.78 16.93 -4.02
CA THR A 17 6.05 17.50 -2.70
C THR A 17 5.77 16.49 -1.59
N LEU A 18 4.69 15.71 -1.70
CA LEU A 18 4.40 14.62 -0.76
C LEU A 18 5.51 13.56 -0.78
N GLY A 19 6.04 13.21 -1.95
CA GLY A 19 7.19 12.31 -2.07
C GLY A 19 8.45 12.81 -1.34
N ASN A 20 8.64 14.12 -1.24
CA ASN A 20 9.74 14.71 -0.46
C ASN A 20 9.49 14.73 1.05
N ILE A 21 8.22 14.72 1.49
CA ILE A 21 7.83 14.69 2.91
C ILE A 21 7.96 13.27 3.46
N TYR A 22 7.52 12.27 2.69
CA TYR A 22 7.49 10.87 3.10
C TYR A 22 8.68 10.12 2.51
N THR A 23 9.79 10.05 3.28
CA THR A 23 10.99 9.31 2.86
C THR A 23 10.78 7.81 2.77
N ASP A 24 9.82 7.25 3.53
CA ASP A 24 9.43 5.85 3.43
C ASP A 24 8.41 5.64 2.30
N PRO A 25 8.72 4.83 1.26
CA PRO A 25 7.81 4.57 0.14
C PRO A 25 6.47 3.96 0.56
N GLY A 26 6.46 3.15 1.63
CA GLY A 26 5.23 2.56 2.17
C GLY A 26 4.28 3.63 2.74
N GLN A 27 4.80 4.55 3.57
CA GLN A 27 4.02 5.68 4.08
C GLN A 27 3.54 6.60 2.95
N TYR A 28 4.37 6.83 1.93
CA TYR A 28 3.98 7.62 0.76
C TYR A 28 2.78 6.99 0.02
N VAL A 29 2.84 5.70 -0.28
CA VAL A 29 1.72 4.98 -0.92
C VAL A 29 0.48 4.96 -0.03
N ALA A 30 0.63 4.81 1.29
CA ALA A 30 -0.50 4.87 2.22
C ALA A 30 -1.20 6.23 2.19
N GLN A 31 -0.44 7.33 2.10
CA GLN A 31 -1.00 8.67 1.99
C GLN A 31 -1.71 8.89 0.64
N LEU A 32 -1.15 8.40 -0.47
CA LEU A 32 -1.78 8.47 -1.79
C LEU A 32 -3.08 7.65 -1.84
N THR A 33 -3.06 6.45 -1.25
CA THR A 33 -4.23 5.57 -1.06
C THR A 33 -5.32 6.29 -0.27
N TYR A 34 -4.96 6.98 0.82
CA TYR A 34 -5.90 7.80 1.57
C TYR A 34 -6.49 8.94 0.73
N LEU A 35 -5.66 9.68 -0.02
CA LEU A 35 -6.14 10.75 -0.90
C LEU A 35 -7.14 10.23 -1.94
N ILE A 36 -6.89 9.08 -2.57
CA ILE A 36 -7.82 8.46 -3.53
C ILE A 36 -9.23 8.29 -2.93
N THR A 37 -9.33 7.87 -1.65
CA THR A 37 -10.63 7.75 -0.95
C THR A 37 -11.37 9.09 -0.81
N GLN A 38 -10.64 10.21 -0.75
CA GLN A 38 -11.24 11.54 -0.65
C GLN A 38 -11.76 12.05 -2.01
N TYR A 39 -11.34 11.44 -3.12
CA TYR A 39 -11.68 11.86 -4.48
C TYR A 39 -12.63 10.88 -5.19
N GLY A 40 -13.61 10.33 -4.47
CA GLY A 40 -14.74 9.60 -5.05
C GLY A 40 -14.57 8.08 -5.18
N TYR A 41 -13.49 7.50 -4.63
CA TYR A 41 -13.37 6.06 -4.48
C TYR A 41 -14.04 5.59 -3.18
N ASP A 42 -14.96 4.62 -3.28
CA ASP A 42 -15.59 3.99 -2.11
C ASP A 42 -14.90 2.67 -1.77
N VAL A 43 -14.35 2.60 -0.55
CA VAL A 43 -13.61 1.44 -0.04
C VAL A 43 -14.49 0.21 0.17
N ASN A 44 -15.79 0.39 0.43
CA ASN A 44 -16.70 -0.72 0.74
C ASN A 44 -17.20 -1.39 -0.53
N THR A 45 -17.48 -0.59 -1.57
CA THR A 45 -17.96 -1.10 -2.86
C THR A 45 -16.84 -1.32 -3.87
N GLN A 46 -15.62 -0.84 -3.58
CA GLN A 46 -14.45 -0.89 -4.46
C GLN A 46 -14.76 -0.29 -5.84
N SER A 47 -15.43 0.86 -5.84
CA SER A 47 -15.90 1.52 -7.08
C SER A 47 -15.74 3.03 -7.00
N VAL A 48 -15.71 3.66 -8.18
CA VAL A 48 -15.77 5.12 -8.30
C VAL A 48 -17.24 5.55 -8.30
N LEU A 49 -17.59 6.47 -7.42
CA LEU A 49 -18.91 7.09 -7.36
C LEU A 49 -18.95 8.29 -8.30
N ALA A 50 -20.02 8.40 -9.10
CA ALA A 50 -20.25 9.58 -9.93
C ALA A 50 -20.62 10.78 -9.04
N THR A 51 -19.88 11.86 -9.20
CA THR A 51 -19.97 13.12 -8.47
C THR A 51 -20.16 14.29 -9.42
N SER A 52 -20.58 15.44 -8.91
CA SER A 52 -20.69 16.67 -9.71
C SER A 52 -19.33 17.22 -10.20
N TYR A 53 -18.20 16.69 -9.71
CA TYR A 53 -16.84 17.14 -10.00
C TYR A 53 -15.98 16.07 -10.69
N ASP A 54 -16.64 15.09 -11.32
CA ASP A 54 -16.02 13.86 -11.85
C ASP A 54 -14.75 14.05 -12.68
N PRO A 55 -14.64 15.00 -13.63
CA PRO A 55 -13.40 15.17 -14.39
C PRO A 55 -12.19 15.55 -13.54
N VAL A 56 -12.39 16.38 -12.50
CA VAL A 56 -11.30 16.82 -11.61
C VAL A 56 -10.94 15.73 -10.62
N PHE A 57 -11.93 15.00 -10.11
CA PHE A 57 -11.70 13.88 -9.20
C PHE A 57 -11.02 12.71 -9.93
N ALA A 58 -11.41 12.42 -11.17
CA ALA A 58 -10.72 11.45 -12.01
C ALA A 58 -9.26 11.85 -12.24
N LEU A 59 -8.98 13.11 -12.55
CA LEU A 59 -7.61 13.61 -12.68
C LEU A 59 -6.80 13.39 -11.39
N ALA A 60 -7.33 13.79 -10.23
CA ALA A 60 -6.66 13.62 -8.95
C ALA A 60 -6.37 12.15 -8.61
N ARG A 61 -7.35 11.26 -8.79
CA ARG A 61 -7.15 9.81 -8.59
C ARG A 61 -6.09 9.24 -9.53
N ARG A 62 -6.15 9.59 -10.82
CA ARG A 62 -5.19 9.10 -11.83
C ARG A 62 -3.76 9.54 -11.53
N THR A 63 -3.56 10.80 -11.11
CA THR A 63 -2.24 11.28 -10.68
C THR A 63 -1.74 10.51 -9.45
N CYS A 64 -2.61 10.23 -8.47
CA CYS A 64 -2.23 9.41 -7.33
C CYS A 64 -1.88 7.97 -7.72
N LEU A 65 -2.68 7.33 -8.58
CA LEU A 65 -2.44 5.96 -9.06
C LEU A 65 -1.15 5.86 -9.88
N GLU A 66 -0.85 6.86 -10.71
CA GLU A 66 0.41 6.94 -11.46
C GLU A 66 1.61 7.08 -10.52
N ALA A 67 1.48 7.88 -9.46
CA ALA A 67 2.51 8.00 -8.44
C ALA A 67 2.69 6.73 -7.60
N ILE A 68 1.61 6.00 -7.30
CA ILE A 68 1.68 4.68 -6.66
C ILE A 68 2.44 3.71 -7.57
N TYR A 69 2.10 3.66 -8.86
CA TYR A 69 2.79 2.82 -9.84
C TYR A 69 4.30 3.12 -9.90
N ARG A 70 4.71 4.39 -9.83
CA ARG A 70 6.14 4.77 -9.79
C ARG A 70 6.83 4.43 -8.47
N ALA A 71 6.12 4.52 -7.35
CA ALA A 71 6.67 4.26 -6.03
C ALA A 71 6.78 2.77 -5.69
N GLU A 72 5.92 1.94 -6.28
CA GLU A 72 5.79 0.51 -6.01
C GLU A 72 7.13 -0.26 -6.03
N PRO A 73 8.04 -0.06 -7.00
CA PRO A 73 9.32 -0.79 -7.02
C PRO A 73 10.24 -0.47 -5.84
N SER A 74 10.02 0.67 -5.18
CA SER A 74 10.82 1.11 -4.02
C SER A 74 10.24 0.63 -2.68
N VAL A 75 9.00 0.11 -2.66
CA VAL A 75 8.38 -0.42 -1.45
C VAL A 75 9.02 -1.75 -1.09
N THR A 76 9.43 -1.92 0.17
CA THR A 76 10.00 -3.17 0.67
C THR A 76 9.05 -3.82 1.67
N TRP A 77 8.93 -5.16 1.61
CA TRP A 77 8.08 -5.93 2.52
C TRP A 77 8.91 -6.88 3.37
N SER A 78 8.49 -7.05 4.62
CA SER A 78 9.09 -8.01 5.57
C SER A 78 8.57 -9.44 5.40
N SER A 79 7.36 -9.61 4.88
CA SER A 79 6.71 -10.91 4.72
C SER A 79 5.95 -11.02 3.39
N SER A 80 5.69 -12.25 2.98
CA SER A 80 4.81 -12.55 1.83
C SER A 80 3.39 -12.02 2.06
N THR A 81 2.89 -12.14 3.28
CA THR A 81 1.57 -11.63 3.67
C THR A 81 1.49 -10.11 3.54
N ASP A 82 2.52 -9.36 3.92
CA ASP A 82 2.56 -7.90 3.78
C ASP A 82 2.52 -7.48 2.31
N ALA A 83 3.26 -8.19 1.44
CA ALA A 83 3.26 -7.94 0.01
C ALA A 83 1.87 -8.19 -0.61
N TYR A 84 1.19 -9.28 -0.22
CA TYR A 84 -0.17 -9.55 -0.69
C TYR A 84 -1.21 -8.58 -0.13
N ASN A 85 -1.09 -8.15 1.13
CA ASN A 85 -1.96 -7.12 1.71
C ASN A 85 -1.82 -5.78 0.98
N PHE A 86 -0.59 -5.41 0.61
CA PHE A 86 -0.31 -4.22 -0.20
C PHE A 86 -0.97 -4.33 -1.58
N ARG A 87 -0.81 -5.48 -2.26
CA ARG A 87 -1.50 -5.77 -3.53
C ARG A 87 -3.01 -5.65 -3.40
N ASP A 88 -3.59 -6.28 -2.39
CA ASP A 88 -5.04 -6.34 -2.19
C ASP A 88 -5.63 -4.98 -1.80
N THR A 89 -4.82 -4.06 -1.28
CA THR A 89 -5.21 -2.66 -1.04
C THR A 89 -5.26 -1.87 -2.35
N ILE A 90 -4.28 -2.06 -3.24
CA ILE A 90 -4.07 -1.19 -4.40
C ILE A 90 -4.83 -1.67 -5.64
N LEU A 91 -4.87 -2.98 -5.90
CA LEU A 91 -5.52 -3.52 -7.10
C LEU A 91 -6.99 -3.14 -7.25
N PRO A 92 -7.81 -3.11 -6.17
CA PRO A 92 -9.19 -2.64 -6.27
C PRO A 92 -9.30 -1.17 -6.73
N MET A 93 -8.37 -0.31 -6.32
CA MET A 93 -8.37 1.10 -6.72
C MET A 93 -8.11 1.27 -8.22
N PHE A 94 -7.12 0.55 -8.76
CA PHE A 94 -6.87 0.56 -10.19
C PHE A 94 -8.04 -0.07 -10.98
N THR A 95 -8.61 -1.17 -10.48
CA THR A 95 -9.76 -1.85 -11.13
C THR A 95 -11.00 -0.95 -11.18
N ALA A 96 -11.25 -0.18 -10.12
CA ALA A 96 -12.31 0.80 -10.07
C ALA A 96 -12.10 1.91 -11.12
N GLU A 97 -10.88 2.40 -11.28
CA GLU A 97 -10.56 3.43 -12.28
C GLU A 97 -10.63 2.89 -13.72
N ILE A 98 -10.22 1.65 -13.97
CA ILE A 98 -10.39 0.97 -15.27
C ILE A 98 -11.88 0.86 -15.62
N THR A 99 -12.71 0.46 -14.65
CA THR A 99 -14.17 0.37 -14.83
C THR A 99 -14.75 1.74 -15.16
N TYR A 100 -14.32 2.78 -14.45
CA TYR A 100 -14.74 4.16 -14.70
C TYR A 100 -14.32 4.64 -16.10
N ALA A 101 -13.07 4.42 -16.51
CA ALA A 101 -12.57 4.75 -17.86
C ALA A 101 -13.36 4.02 -18.97
N GLY A 102 -13.77 2.77 -18.72
CA GLY A 102 -14.66 2.03 -19.62
C GLY A 102 -16.05 2.66 -19.74
N GLN A 103 -16.61 3.16 -18.64
CA GLN A 103 -17.92 3.84 -18.63
C GLN A 103 -17.88 5.21 -19.33
N THR A 104 -16.75 5.91 -19.26
CA THR A 104 -16.53 7.21 -19.92
C THR A 104 -16.02 7.09 -21.37
N ASN A 105 -15.79 5.87 -21.87
CA ASN A 105 -15.19 5.57 -23.19
C ASN A 105 -13.77 6.14 -23.39
N GLU A 106 -12.97 6.21 -22.32
CA GLU A 106 -11.57 6.64 -22.36
C GLU A 106 -10.63 5.45 -22.60
N THR A 107 -10.56 4.98 -23.86
CA THR A 107 -9.82 3.76 -24.23
C THR A 107 -8.32 3.81 -23.89
N ASP A 108 -7.65 4.94 -24.13
CA ASP A 108 -6.21 5.08 -23.84
C ASP A 108 -5.91 4.92 -22.33
N ILE A 109 -6.76 5.49 -21.48
CA ILE A 109 -6.65 5.40 -20.02
C ILE A 109 -6.95 3.97 -19.55
N PHE A 110 -7.97 3.36 -20.13
CA PHE A 110 -8.33 1.98 -19.87
C PHE A 110 -7.14 1.03 -20.18
N GLU A 111 -6.51 1.16 -21.35
CA GLU A 111 -5.38 0.32 -21.72
C GLU A 111 -4.15 0.57 -20.84
N TYR A 112 -3.84 1.85 -20.56
CA TYR A 112 -2.71 2.22 -19.70
C TYR A 112 -2.81 1.58 -18.32
N PHE A 113 -3.94 1.73 -17.62
CA PHE A 113 -4.08 1.19 -16.27
C PHE A 113 -4.22 -0.34 -16.23
N ASN A 114 -4.78 -0.96 -17.28
CA ASN A 114 -4.77 -2.43 -17.39
C ASN A 114 -3.35 -2.98 -17.46
N ASN A 115 -2.48 -2.36 -18.28
CA ASN A 115 -1.08 -2.75 -18.36
C ASN A 115 -0.36 -2.52 -17.03
N ALA A 116 -0.58 -1.38 -16.38
CA ALA A 116 0.00 -1.06 -15.08
C ALA A 116 -0.38 -2.09 -13.99
N ILE A 117 -1.66 -2.51 -13.92
CA ILE A 117 -2.08 -3.57 -12.99
C ILE A 117 -1.33 -4.87 -13.25
N ALA A 118 -1.18 -5.27 -14.52
CA ALA A 118 -0.53 -6.52 -14.86
C ALA A 118 0.95 -6.52 -14.44
N GLU A 119 1.63 -5.41 -14.68
CA GLU A 119 3.03 -5.21 -14.27
C GLU A 119 3.19 -5.19 -12.74
N ILE A 120 2.38 -4.39 -12.04
CA ILE A 120 2.40 -4.33 -10.57
C ILE A 120 2.13 -5.71 -9.97
N SER A 121 1.09 -6.42 -10.45
CA SER A 121 0.75 -7.72 -9.87
C SER A 121 1.85 -8.76 -10.12
N LEU A 122 2.55 -8.70 -11.26
CA LEU A 122 3.67 -9.58 -11.54
C LEU A 122 4.89 -9.24 -10.68
N ASP A 123 5.19 -7.96 -10.51
CA ASP A 123 6.32 -7.49 -9.71
C ASP A 123 6.13 -7.86 -8.23
N ILE A 124 4.97 -7.54 -7.63
CA ILE A 124 4.65 -7.91 -6.25
C ILE A 124 4.70 -9.43 -6.08
N GLN A 125 4.16 -10.21 -7.02
CA GLN A 125 4.21 -11.67 -6.93
C GLN A 125 5.66 -12.18 -6.97
N THR A 126 6.50 -11.61 -7.82
CA THR A 126 7.91 -12.02 -7.97
C THR A 126 8.72 -11.68 -6.71
N ARG A 127 8.55 -10.48 -6.17
CA ARG A 127 9.25 -10.03 -4.95
C ARG A 127 8.69 -10.66 -3.68
N GLY A 128 7.40 -10.96 -3.67
CA GLY A 128 6.71 -11.62 -2.56
C GLY A 128 7.04 -13.11 -2.43
N TYR A 129 7.19 -13.84 -3.54
CA TYR A 129 7.31 -15.32 -3.55
C TYR A 129 8.47 -15.91 -2.71
N GLY A 130 9.49 -15.12 -2.38
CA GLY A 130 10.63 -15.55 -1.57
C GLY A 130 10.62 -15.08 -0.11
N LEU A 131 9.61 -14.33 0.32
CA LEU A 131 9.55 -13.76 1.66
C LEU A 131 8.97 -14.77 2.66
N PRO A 132 9.42 -14.73 3.93
CA PRO A 132 8.83 -15.57 4.97
C PRO A 132 7.35 -15.23 5.18
N ASP A 133 6.57 -16.24 5.56
CA ASP A 133 5.16 -16.08 5.89
C ASP A 133 4.98 -15.62 7.34
N ILE A 134 3.81 -15.06 7.66
CA ILE A 134 3.45 -14.73 9.04
C ILE A 134 2.85 -15.96 9.72
N THR A 135 3.35 -16.28 10.91
CA THR A 135 2.83 -17.32 11.79
C THR A 135 2.46 -16.72 13.15
N THR A 136 1.43 -17.26 13.80
CA THR A 136 1.06 -16.87 15.16
C THR A 136 1.85 -17.68 16.19
N TYR A 137 2.52 -16.98 17.10
CA TYR A 137 3.23 -17.57 18.24
C TYR A 137 2.57 -17.15 19.55
N THR A 138 2.12 -18.14 20.33
CA THR A 138 1.45 -17.92 21.62
C THR A 138 2.34 -18.35 22.79
N THR A 139 2.58 -17.44 23.73
CA THR A 139 3.30 -17.70 24.98
C THR A 139 2.32 -17.87 26.15
N LYS A 140 2.76 -18.55 27.20
CA LYS A 140 1.97 -18.73 28.44
C LYS A 140 2.03 -17.51 29.37
N THR A 141 3.05 -16.68 29.20
CA THR A 141 3.32 -15.47 29.99
C THR A 141 3.83 -14.39 29.07
N SER A 142 3.61 -13.12 29.42
CA SER A 142 4.25 -12.02 28.69
C SER A 142 5.77 -12.13 28.83
N LEU A 143 6.47 -12.19 27.69
CA LEU A 143 7.91 -12.33 27.61
C LEU A 143 8.51 -11.09 26.92
N PRO A 144 9.74 -10.71 27.27
CA PRO A 144 10.46 -9.68 26.52
C PRO A 144 10.69 -10.12 25.06
N PRO A 145 10.67 -9.19 24.10
CA PRO A 145 10.81 -9.50 22.68
C PRO A 145 12.16 -10.16 22.36
N CYS A 146 13.26 -9.77 23.02
CA CYS A 146 14.57 -10.41 22.85
C CYS A 146 14.59 -11.89 23.26
N VAL A 147 13.79 -12.29 24.24
CA VAL A 147 13.66 -13.70 24.65
C VAL A 147 12.89 -14.48 23.59
N ILE A 148 11.82 -13.90 23.06
CA ILE A 148 11.03 -14.51 21.99
C ILE A 148 11.89 -14.66 20.71
N ALA A 149 12.63 -13.61 20.33
CA ALA A 149 13.53 -13.62 19.18
C ALA A 149 14.63 -14.68 19.34
N GLN A 150 15.24 -14.79 20.52
CA GLN A 150 16.24 -15.82 20.80
C GLN A 150 15.66 -17.24 20.72
N GLN A 151 14.41 -17.46 21.13
CA GLN A 151 13.76 -18.77 21.09
C GLN A 151 13.35 -19.19 19.67
N LEU A 152 12.87 -18.24 18.85
CA LEU A 152 12.37 -18.52 17.51
C LEU A 152 13.48 -18.50 16.45
N TYR A 153 14.34 -17.49 16.51
CA TYR A 153 15.34 -17.22 15.48
C TYR A 153 16.76 -17.63 15.90
N GLY A 154 16.98 -17.93 17.18
CA GLY A 154 18.33 -18.15 17.71
C GLY A 154 19.14 -16.86 17.85
N ASP A 155 18.51 -15.70 17.64
CA ASP A 155 19.14 -14.39 17.63
C ASP A 155 18.23 -13.38 18.35
N GLY A 156 18.65 -12.97 19.54
CA GLY A 156 17.93 -11.98 20.35
C GLY A 156 17.95 -10.55 19.80
N THR A 157 18.79 -10.24 18.80
CA THR A 157 18.88 -8.90 18.18
C THR A 157 17.77 -8.62 17.16
N ARG A 158 16.92 -9.62 16.86
CA ARG A 158 15.71 -9.47 16.03
C ARG A 158 14.48 -9.06 16.85
N ASP A 159 14.67 -8.44 18.01
CA ASP A 159 13.59 -7.98 18.87
C ASP A 159 12.88 -6.73 18.35
N ASP A 160 13.61 -5.80 17.74
CA ASP A 160 13.03 -4.62 17.06
C ASP A 160 11.99 -5.03 16.00
N GLU A 161 12.28 -6.11 15.28
CA GLU A 161 11.40 -6.66 14.24
C GLU A 161 10.08 -7.20 14.81
N LEU A 162 10.13 -7.85 15.98
CA LEU A 162 8.94 -8.28 16.71
C LEU A 162 8.13 -7.09 17.24
N ILE A 163 8.80 -6.07 17.78
CA ILE A 163 8.17 -4.86 18.31
C ILE A 163 7.47 -4.10 17.18
N MET A 164 8.14 -3.90 16.04
CA MET A 164 7.58 -3.19 14.89
C MET A 164 6.34 -3.88 14.35
N ARG A 165 6.36 -5.22 14.23
CA ARG A 165 5.22 -5.95 13.69
C ARG A 165 4.01 -5.98 14.62
N ASN A 166 4.23 -6.19 15.93
CA ASN A 166 3.13 -6.38 16.87
C ASN A 166 2.66 -5.09 17.55
N ALA A 167 3.44 -4.01 17.45
CA ALA A 167 3.17 -2.72 18.08
C ALA A 167 2.65 -2.84 19.54
N PRO A 168 3.33 -3.59 20.42
CA PRO A 168 2.85 -3.84 21.77
C PRO A 168 2.73 -2.54 22.56
N ILE A 169 1.71 -2.45 23.42
CA ILE A 169 1.47 -1.26 24.27
C ILE A 169 2.72 -0.90 25.11
N ARG A 170 3.49 -1.91 25.52
CA ARG A 170 4.73 -1.75 26.30
C ARG A 170 5.86 -2.48 25.58
N PRO A 171 6.79 -1.79 24.90
CA PRO A 171 7.84 -2.43 24.08
C PRO A 171 8.72 -3.46 24.80
N LEU A 172 8.85 -3.35 26.13
CA LEU A 172 9.62 -4.30 26.95
C LEU A 172 8.90 -5.64 27.18
N PHE A 173 7.59 -5.73 26.92
CA PHE A 173 6.74 -6.88 27.22
C PHE A 173 5.75 -7.12 26.09
N MET A 174 5.93 -8.22 25.37
CA MET A 174 5.04 -8.61 24.28
C MET A 174 3.73 -9.18 24.83
N ASP A 175 2.68 -9.13 24.02
CA ASP A 175 1.40 -9.75 24.35
C ASP A 175 1.51 -11.28 24.35
N LEU A 176 0.46 -11.99 24.78
CA LEU A 176 0.47 -13.46 24.83
C LEU A 176 0.45 -14.09 23.44
N THR A 177 -0.11 -13.40 22.46
CA THR A 177 -0.22 -13.86 21.07
C THR A 177 0.46 -12.83 20.19
N ASN A 178 1.48 -13.26 19.46
CA ASN A 178 2.29 -12.38 18.62
C ASN A 178 2.44 -12.97 17.22
N GLU A 179 2.48 -12.11 16.22
CA GLU A 179 2.83 -12.42 14.85
C GLU A 179 4.35 -12.46 14.67
N VAL A 180 4.84 -13.55 14.10
CA VAL A 180 6.25 -13.82 13.90
C VAL A 180 6.49 -14.31 12.48
N LEU A 181 7.65 -13.97 11.90
CA LEU A 181 8.04 -14.54 10.62
C LEU A 181 8.33 -16.04 10.76
N SER A 182 7.84 -16.82 9.80
CA SER A 182 8.21 -18.22 9.63
C SER A 182 9.69 -18.33 9.31
N ARG A 183 10.28 -19.46 9.68
CA ARG A 183 11.67 -19.79 9.37
C ARG A 183 11.82 -20.29 7.94
#